data_AF-A0A5N8V917-F1
#
_entry.id   AF-A0A5N8V917-F1
#
_cell.length_a   1.000
_cell.length_b   1.000
_cell.length_c   1.000
_cell.angle_alpha   90.00
_cell.angle_beta   90.00
_cell.angle_gamma   90.00
#
_symmetry.space_group_name_H-M   'P 1'
#
loop_
_entity.id
_entity.type
_entity.pdbx_description
1 polymer ?
#
loop_
_entity_poly.entity_id
_entity_poly.type
_entity_poly.pdbx_seq_one_letter_code
_entity_poly.pdbx_strand_id
1 'polypeptide(L)'
;MDETFDAVGEALCCAAAIRLGGAVQVLTERSGLLENYNSIMAGVENITAFLDGQELDNDLLGHAFAESWSLGASYPTGLAGRTFVNDWSRLVFGTVGLTKPKQCNFGAAQALDFASQAAAAWPSAVRIGSFDSLARFELACQQEAEDRLRKDGLPALWKLAEVRSKQYRQAAEQLIG
;
A
#
# COMPACT_ATOMS: atom_id res chain seq x y z
N MET A 1 10.73 27.40 9.19
CA MET A 1 9.38 27.07 8.70
C MET A 1 9.20 25.63 9.14
N ASP A 2 8.44 25.39 10.22
CA ASP A 2 8.23 24.04 10.75
C ASP A 2 7.39 23.27 9.74
N GLU A 3 8.03 22.43 8.94
CA GLU A 3 7.35 21.49 8.06
C GLU A 3 6.62 20.48 8.93
N THR A 4 5.31 20.63 8.91
CA THR A 4 4.37 19.93 9.78
C THR A 4 4.28 18.49 9.29
N PHE A 5 4.55 17.56 10.18
CA PHE A 5 4.25 16.13 10.01
C PHE A 5 2.84 15.96 9.41
N ASP A 6 2.74 15.45 8.17
CA ASP A 6 1.46 15.24 7.46
C ASP A 6 0.87 13.87 7.84
N ALA A 7 0.38 13.79 9.08
CA ALA A 7 -0.25 12.59 9.62
C ALA A 7 -1.42 12.10 8.76
N VAL A 8 -2.13 13.00 8.09
CA VAL A 8 -3.27 12.68 7.23
C VAL A 8 -2.79 11.98 5.96
N GLY A 9 -1.80 12.58 5.29
CA GLY A 9 -1.19 12.00 4.11
C GLY A 9 -0.56 10.64 4.39
N GLU A 10 0.19 10.51 5.48
CA GLU A 10 0.77 9.24 5.92
C GLU A 10 -0.29 8.17 6.18
N ALA A 11 -1.36 8.52 6.89
CA ALA A 11 -2.44 7.58 7.18
C ALA A 11 -3.10 7.06 5.91
N LEU A 12 -3.36 7.93 4.94
CA LEU A 12 -3.93 7.55 3.65
C LEU A 12 -2.99 6.65 2.85
N CYS A 13 -1.68 6.92 2.89
CA CYS A 13 -0.67 6.09 2.23
C CYS A 13 -0.58 4.69 2.86
N CYS A 14 -0.56 4.59 4.20
CA CYS A 14 -0.64 3.32 4.91
C CYS A 14 -1.91 2.54 4.56
N ALA A 15 -3.06 3.21 4.54
CA ALA A 15 -4.31 2.58 4.18
C ALA A 15 -4.27 2.04 2.74
N ALA A 16 -3.72 2.79 1.78
CA ALA A 16 -3.55 2.32 0.41
C ALA A 16 -2.59 1.12 0.33
N ALA A 17 -1.47 1.16 1.05
CA ALA A 17 -0.52 0.06 1.13
C ALA A 17 -1.18 -1.24 1.64
N ILE A 18 -1.96 -1.15 2.72
CA ILE A 18 -2.71 -2.30 3.30
C ILE A 18 -3.75 -2.85 2.32
N ARG A 19 -4.50 -1.96 1.65
CA ARG A 19 -5.53 -2.35 0.67
C ARG A 19 -4.94 -3.13 -0.49
N LEU A 20 -3.99 -2.53 -1.22
CA LEU A 20 -3.37 -3.17 -2.38
C LEU A 20 -2.50 -4.35 -1.96
N GLY A 21 -1.96 -4.32 -0.74
CA GLY A 21 -1.16 -5.38 -0.14
C GLY A 21 -1.89 -6.73 -0.12
N GLY A 22 -3.22 -6.73 -0.03
CA GLY A 22 -4.01 -7.96 -0.13
C GLY A 22 -3.80 -8.72 -1.45
N ALA A 23 -3.66 -8.01 -2.58
CA ALA A 23 -3.32 -8.61 -3.86
C ALA A 23 -1.83 -8.99 -3.93
N VAL A 24 -0.94 -8.12 -3.43
CA VAL A 24 0.51 -8.39 -3.43
C VAL A 24 0.85 -9.62 -2.61
N GLN A 25 0.18 -9.86 -1.49
CA GLN A 25 0.36 -11.07 -0.68
C GLN A 25 0.19 -12.35 -1.52
N VAL A 26 -0.88 -12.43 -2.30
CA VAL A 26 -1.19 -13.60 -3.15
C VAL A 26 -0.14 -13.77 -4.25
N LEU A 27 0.23 -12.67 -4.90
CA LEU A 27 1.21 -12.66 -5.98
C LEU A 27 2.62 -13.04 -5.48
N THR A 28 3.00 -12.55 -4.30
CA THR A 28 4.29 -12.83 -3.68
C THR A 28 4.36 -14.24 -3.09
N GLU A 29 3.29 -14.75 -2.51
CA GLU A 29 3.17 -16.15 -2.10
C GLU A 29 3.39 -17.09 -3.29
N ARG A 30 2.74 -16.83 -4.42
CA ARG A 30 2.88 -17.66 -5.63
C ARG A 30 4.29 -17.63 -6.24
N SER A 31 5.03 -16.54 -6.03
CA SER A 31 6.38 -16.34 -6.56
C SER A 31 7.50 -16.64 -5.56
N GLY A 32 7.17 -17.10 -4.34
CA GLY A 32 8.16 -17.43 -3.31
C GLY A 32 8.80 -16.20 -2.63
N LEU A 33 8.13 -15.05 -2.68
CA LEU A 33 8.60 -13.76 -2.15
C LEU A 33 7.77 -13.29 -0.94
N LEU A 34 7.05 -14.21 -0.29
CA LEU A 34 6.14 -13.87 0.81
C LEU A 34 6.88 -13.26 2.02
N GLU A 35 8.10 -13.69 2.31
CA GLU A 35 8.90 -13.13 3.42
C GLU A 35 9.29 -11.66 3.18
N ASN A 36 9.58 -11.30 1.92
CA ASN A 36 9.82 -9.90 1.55
C ASN A 36 8.54 -9.07 1.78
N TYR A 37 7.38 -9.58 1.35
CA TYR A 37 6.09 -8.94 1.60
C TYR A 37 5.81 -8.77 3.11
N ASN A 38 6.01 -9.83 3.91
CA ASN A 38 5.79 -9.79 5.36
C ASN A 38 6.66 -8.74 6.05
N SER A 39 7.94 -8.65 5.66
CA SER A 39 8.87 -7.64 6.19
C SER A 39 8.44 -6.21 5.85
N ILE A 40 7.94 -5.99 4.63
CA ILE A 40 7.40 -4.69 4.22
C ILE A 40 6.15 -4.34 5.03
N MET A 41 5.22 -5.30 5.19
CA MET A 41 3.98 -5.07 5.94
C MET A 41 4.21 -4.82 7.42
N ALA A 42 5.20 -5.46 8.04
CA ALA A 42 5.59 -5.15 9.41
C ALA A 42 5.97 -3.66 9.56
N GLY A 43 6.71 -3.11 8.59
CA GLY A 43 7.01 -1.68 8.54
C GLY A 43 5.75 -0.82 8.44
N VAL A 44 4.83 -1.16 7.53
CA VAL A 44 3.56 -0.43 7.38
C VAL A 44 2.73 -0.48 8.68
N GLU A 45 2.68 -1.64 9.33
CA GLU A 45 1.99 -1.83 10.61
C GLU A 45 2.61 -0.98 11.73
N ASN A 46 3.94 -0.89 11.79
CA ASN A 46 4.61 0.00 12.74
C ASN A 46 4.29 1.47 12.50
N ILE A 47 4.18 1.92 11.24
CA ILE A 47 3.74 3.29 10.92
C ILE A 47 2.29 3.49 11.38
N THR A 48 1.38 2.53 11.14
CA THR A 48 0.00 2.66 11.63
C THR A 48 -0.08 2.72 13.15
N ALA A 49 0.72 1.92 13.86
CA ALA A 49 0.80 1.95 15.31
C ALA A 49 1.37 3.28 15.83
N PHE A 50 2.35 3.85 15.15
CA PHE A 50 2.89 5.17 15.44
C PHE A 50 1.83 6.27 15.26
N LEU A 51 1.03 6.22 14.19
CA LEU A 51 -0.08 7.13 13.97
C LEU A 51 -1.17 7.01 15.06
N ASP A 52 -1.30 5.84 15.67
CA ASP A 52 -2.16 5.58 16.84
C ASP A 52 -1.47 5.92 18.19
N GLY A 53 -0.28 6.54 18.16
CA GLY A 53 0.41 7.08 19.33
C GLY A 53 1.48 6.18 19.96
N GLN A 54 1.86 5.07 19.30
CA GLN A 54 3.00 4.25 19.73
C GLN A 54 4.34 4.85 19.26
N GLU A 55 5.45 4.29 19.73
CA GLU A 55 6.78 4.67 19.25
C GLU A 55 7.11 3.99 17.91
N LEU A 56 7.84 4.71 17.08
CA LEU A 56 8.29 4.23 15.77
C LEU A 56 9.56 3.39 15.93
N ASP A 57 9.58 2.20 15.30
CA ASP A 57 10.75 1.32 15.29
C ASP A 57 11.58 1.59 14.03
N ASN A 58 12.68 2.33 14.19
CA ASN A 58 13.53 2.74 13.08
C ASN A 58 14.24 1.58 12.37
N ASP A 59 14.52 0.48 13.07
CA ASP A 59 15.19 -0.69 12.49
C ASP A 59 14.19 -1.44 11.61
N LEU A 60 12.97 -1.62 12.11
CA LEU A 60 11.87 -2.21 11.34
C LEU A 60 11.58 -1.40 10.06
N LEU A 61 11.55 -0.06 10.16
CA LEU A 61 11.40 0.80 9.00
C LEU A 61 12.57 0.70 8.02
N GLY A 62 13.80 0.57 8.52
CA GLY A 62 14.99 0.35 7.69
C GLY A 62 14.88 -0.95 6.88
N HIS A 63 14.41 -2.01 7.52
CA HIS A 63 14.14 -3.29 6.85
C HIS A 63 13.02 -3.17 5.81
N ALA A 64 11.87 -2.60 6.17
CA ALA A 64 10.75 -2.42 5.24
C ALA A 64 11.13 -1.55 4.04
N PHE A 65 11.94 -0.51 4.24
CA PHE A 65 12.49 0.33 3.17
C PHE A 65 13.34 -0.51 2.21
N ALA A 66 14.31 -1.27 2.72
CA ALA A 66 15.19 -2.10 1.89
C ALA A 66 14.41 -3.18 1.12
N GLU A 67 13.44 -3.82 1.77
CA GLU A 67 12.62 -4.85 1.13
C GLU A 67 11.65 -4.28 0.10
N SER A 68 11.06 -3.11 0.34
CA SER A 68 10.23 -2.43 -0.66
C SER A 68 11.02 -2.09 -1.92
N TRP A 69 12.29 -1.72 -1.77
CA TRP A 69 13.17 -1.51 -2.92
C TRP A 69 13.49 -2.81 -3.66
N SER A 70 13.72 -3.90 -2.92
CA SER A 70 14.13 -5.20 -3.48
C SER A 70 12.98 -5.96 -4.15
N LEU A 71 11.75 -5.83 -3.65
CA LEU A 71 10.61 -6.65 -4.07
C LEU A 71 10.27 -6.44 -5.55
N GLY A 72 10.18 -5.19 -6.00
CA GLY A 72 9.88 -4.86 -7.39
C GLY A 72 10.91 -5.41 -8.38
N ALA A 73 12.19 -5.47 -7.97
CA ALA A 73 13.28 -6.03 -8.77
C ALA A 73 13.29 -7.57 -8.74
N SER A 74 12.94 -8.16 -7.60
CA SER A 74 12.93 -9.61 -7.37
C SER A 74 11.70 -10.30 -7.99
N TYR A 75 10.61 -9.57 -8.23
CA TYR A 75 9.41 -10.15 -8.82
C TYR A 75 9.65 -10.62 -10.27
N PRO A 76 9.38 -11.90 -10.62
CA PRO A 76 9.75 -12.48 -11.90
C PRO A 76 9.16 -11.75 -13.12
N THR A 77 9.98 -11.59 -14.17
CA THR A 77 9.66 -10.75 -15.34
C THR A 77 8.49 -11.26 -16.19
N GLY A 78 8.18 -12.55 -16.14
CA GLY A 78 7.13 -13.21 -16.91
C GLY A 78 5.83 -13.48 -16.13
N LEU A 79 5.73 -13.07 -14.87
CA LEU A 79 4.52 -13.28 -14.07
C LEU A 79 3.54 -12.11 -14.18
N ALA A 80 2.26 -12.44 -14.17
CA ALA A 80 1.18 -11.46 -14.13
C ALA A 80 1.30 -10.57 -12.89
N GLY A 81 0.85 -9.31 -13.00
CA GLY A 81 0.85 -8.37 -11.89
C GLY A 81 2.22 -7.76 -11.56
N ARG A 82 3.27 -8.01 -12.37
CA ARG A 82 4.61 -7.44 -12.12
C ARG A 82 4.61 -5.92 -11.94
N THR A 83 3.99 -5.19 -12.86
CA THR A 83 3.94 -3.73 -12.78
C THR A 83 3.13 -3.29 -11.56
N PHE A 84 2.02 -3.96 -11.26
CA PHE A 84 1.24 -3.74 -10.02
C PHE A 84 2.10 -3.91 -8.76
N VAL A 85 2.85 -5.00 -8.64
CA VAL A 85 3.74 -5.26 -7.48
C VAL A 85 4.84 -4.20 -7.38
N ASN A 86 5.45 -3.83 -8.50
CA ASN A 86 6.50 -2.81 -8.54
C ASN A 86 5.97 -1.44 -8.08
N ASP A 87 4.81 -1.01 -8.57
CA ASP A 87 4.24 0.29 -8.19
C ASP A 87 3.69 0.28 -6.76
N TRP A 88 3.14 -0.85 -6.28
CA TRP A 88 2.84 -1.01 -4.86
C TRP A 88 4.10 -0.90 -3.98
N SER A 89 5.21 -1.48 -4.42
CA SER A 89 6.47 -1.39 -3.66
C SER A 89 6.98 0.05 -3.58
N ARG A 90 6.80 0.84 -4.65
CA ARG A 90 7.09 2.28 -4.66
C ARG A 90 6.16 3.09 -3.76
N LEU A 91 4.88 2.73 -3.70
CA LEU A 91 3.95 3.29 -2.71
C LEU A 91 4.50 3.09 -1.29
N VAL A 92 4.87 1.86 -0.91
CA VAL A 92 5.38 1.60 0.45
C VAL A 92 6.72 2.29 0.70
N PHE A 93 7.63 2.29 -0.27
CA PHE A 93 8.88 3.05 -0.20
C PHE A 93 8.60 4.53 0.12
N GLY A 94 7.63 5.12 -0.58
CA GLY A 94 7.14 6.46 -0.31
C GLY A 94 6.61 6.58 1.12
N THR A 95 5.65 5.74 1.51
CA THR A 95 5.06 5.74 2.85
C THR A 95 6.11 5.71 3.96
N VAL A 96 7.13 4.86 3.85
CA VAL A 96 8.24 4.81 4.81
C VAL A 96 9.06 6.10 4.77
N GLY A 97 9.33 6.64 3.58
CA GLY A 97 10.04 7.91 3.41
C GLY A 97 9.35 9.11 4.07
N LEU A 98 8.01 9.12 4.14
CA LEU A 98 7.25 10.19 4.80
C LEU A 98 7.58 10.32 6.29
N THR A 99 7.85 9.20 6.96
CA THR A 99 8.25 9.19 8.38
C THR A 99 9.64 9.82 8.62
N LYS A 100 10.40 10.08 7.55
CA LYS A 100 11.74 10.70 7.59
C LYS A 100 11.80 11.92 6.67
N PRO A 101 11.03 12.99 6.95
CA PRO A 101 10.86 14.12 6.01
C PRO A 101 12.16 14.85 5.70
N LYS A 102 13.14 14.84 6.62
CA LYS A 102 14.48 15.44 6.38
C LYS A 102 15.35 14.68 5.38
N GLN A 103 14.97 13.45 5.02
CA GLN A 103 15.75 12.56 4.18
C GLN A 103 15.10 12.33 2.80
N CYS A 104 13.85 12.73 2.61
CA CYS A 104 13.07 12.45 1.40
C CYS A 104 12.34 13.72 0.93
N ASN A 105 12.58 14.14 -0.32
CA ASN A 105 11.89 15.28 -0.97
C ASN A 105 10.58 14.88 -1.65
N PHE A 106 9.87 13.89 -1.10
CA PHE A 106 8.66 13.35 -1.71
C PHE A 106 7.50 13.48 -0.72
N GLY A 107 6.29 13.77 -1.22
CA GLY A 107 5.10 14.04 -0.40
C GLY A 107 4.03 12.97 -0.53
N ALA A 108 3.08 12.94 0.40
CA ALA A 108 2.03 11.93 0.47
C ALA A 108 1.20 11.81 -0.82
N ALA A 109 0.90 12.94 -1.48
CA ALA A 109 0.20 12.95 -2.77
C ALA A 109 0.95 12.15 -3.86
N GLN A 110 2.28 12.24 -3.88
CA GLN A 110 3.09 11.47 -4.82
C GLN A 110 3.10 9.98 -4.47
N ALA A 111 3.00 9.61 -3.19
CA ALA A 111 2.91 8.20 -2.79
C ALA A 111 1.58 7.60 -3.20
N LEU A 112 0.49 8.32 -2.95
CA LEU A 112 -0.85 7.91 -3.34
C LEU A 112 -0.98 7.76 -4.86
N ASP A 113 -0.25 8.55 -5.66
CA ASP A 113 -0.19 8.36 -7.09
C ASP A 113 0.36 6.97 -7.48
N PHE A 114 1.33 6.42 -6.74
CA PHE A 114 1.79 5.04 -6.96
C PHE A 114 0.70 3.99 -6.68
N ALA A 115 -0.22 4.24 -5.74
CA ALA A 115 -1.37 3.36 -5.54
C ALA A 115 -2.29 3.36 -6.77
N SER A 116 -2.56 4.55 -7.33
CA SER A 116 -3.34 4.71 -8.55
C SER A 116 -2.66 4.06 -9.77
N GLN A 117 -1.35 4.24 -9.91
CA GLN A 117 -0.54 3.61 -10.96
C GLN A 117 -0.57 2.09 -10.84
N ALA A 118 -0.37 1.55 -9.62
CA ALA A 118 -0.45 0.12 -9.38
C ALA A 118 -1.82 -0.43 -9.82
N ALA A 119 -2.92 0.16 -9.33
CA ALA A 119 -4.27 -0.27 -9.69
C ALA A 119 -4.57 -0.18 -11.21
N ALA A 120 -4.03 0.83 -11.89
CA ALA A 120 -4.11 0.97 -13.34
C ALA A 120 -3.28 -0.07 -14.11
N ALA A 121 -2.20 -0.55 -13.53
CA ALA A 121 -1.33 -1.57 -14.09
C ALA A 121 -1.84 -3.01 -13.91
N TRP A 122 -3.03 -3.18 -13.32
CA TRP A 122 -3.63 -4.51 -13.16
C TRP A 122 -3.86 -5.19 -14.52
N PRO A 123 -3.45 -6.45 -14.71
CA PRO A 123 -3.32 -7.04 -16.05
C PRO A 123 -4.63 -7.56 -16.68
N SER A 124 -5.75 -7.52 -15.97
CA SER A 124 -7.02 -8.11 -16.44
C SER A 124 -8.24 -7.31 -15.97
N ALA A 125 -9.41 -7.59 -16.56
CA ALA A 125 -10.66 -7.08 -16.04
C ALA A 125 -10.96 -7.69 -14.67
N VAL A 126 -11.58 -6.92 -13.78
CA VAL A 126 -11.99 -7.39 -12.45
C VAL A 126 -13.48 -7.12 -12.25
N ARG A 127 -14.09 -7.82 -11.30
CA ARG A 127 -15.46 -7.51 -10.88
C ARG A 127 -15.51 -7.40 -9.36
N ILE A 128 -15.43 -6.17 -8.86
CA ILE A 128 -15.58 -5.87 -7.43
C ILE A 128 -16.83 -5.02 -7.26
N GLY A 129 -17.93 -5.64 -6.83
CA GLY A 129 -19.23 -4.98 -6.79
C GLY A 129 -19.66 -4.47 -8.17
N SER A 130 -19.78 -3.15 -8.31
CA SER A 130 -20.12 -2.47 -9.57
C SER A 130 -18.91 -2.04 -10.42
N PHE A 131 -17.68 -2.27 -9.94
CA PHE A 131 -16.46 -1.85 -10.64
C PHE A 131 -15.94 -2.96 -11.57
N ASP A 132 -15.58 -2.55 -12.78
CA ASP A 132 -15.05 -3.39 -13.89
C ASP A 132 -13.52 -3.32 -14.05
N SER A 133 -12.86 -2.44 -13.30
CA SER A 133 -11.41 -2.25 -13.29
C SER A 133 -10.91 -1.88 -11.90
N LEU A 134 -9.68 -2.30 -11.56
CA LEU A 134 -9.07 -1.92 -10.28
C LEU A 134 -8.76 -0.43 -10.22
N ALA A 135 -8.41 0.22 -11.34
CA ALA A 135 -8.20 1.66 -11.38
C ALA A 135 -9.42 2.46 -10.87
N ARG A 136 -10.62 2.14 -11.38
CA ARG A 136 -11.86 2.82 -10.94
C ARG A 136 -12.22 2.47 -9.50
N PHE A 137 -11.99 1.22 -9.11
CA PHE A 137 -12.21 0.78 -7.74
C PHE A 137 -11.28 1.49 -6.76
N GLU A 138 -10.00 1.63 -7.09
CA GLU A 138 -9.02 2.29 -6.22
C GLU A 138 -9.32 3.78 -6.06
N LEU A 139 -9.69 4.46 -7.14
CA LEU A 139 -10.12 5.87 -7.05
C LEU A 139 -11.28 6.04 -6.05
N ALA A 140 -12.28 5.15 -6.10
CA ALA A 140 -13.38 5.16 -5.15
C ALA A 140 -12.91 4.82 -3.72
N CYS A 141 -11.95 3.89 -3.56
CA CYS A 141 -11.37 3.56 -2.27
C CYS A 141 -10.59 4.73 -1.65
N GLN A 142 -9.85 5.50 -2.44
CA GLN A 142 -9.13 6.69 -1.96
C GLN A 142 -10.11 7.77 -1.47
N GLN A 143 -11.15 8.05 -2.25
CA GLN A 143 -12.20 9.00 -1.86
C GLN A 143 -12.91 8.56 -0.58
N GLU A 144 -13.27 7.28 -0.46
CA GLU A 144 -13.90 6.75 0.74
C GLU A 144 -12.95 6.79 1.95
N ALA A 145 -11.66 6.52 1.75
CA ALA A 145 -10.64 6.57 2.79
C ALA A 145 -10.47 8.00 3.36
N GLU A 146 -10.36 9.01 2.50
CA GLU A 146 -10.34 10.41 2.92
C GLU A 146 -11.59 10.80 3.71
N ASP A 147 -12.75 10.39 3.20
CA ASP A 147 -14.03 10.66 3.84
C ASP A 147 -14.17 10.00 5.22
N ARG A 148 -13.74 8.73 5.33
CA ARG A 148 -13.75 7.99 6.60
C ARG A 148 -12.76 8.56 7.59
N LEU A 149 -11.55 8.88 7.16
CA LEU A 149 -10.55 9.50 8.03
C LEU A 149 -11.08 10.83 8.59
N ARG A 150 -11.69 11.66 7.74
CA ARG A 150 -12.25 12.96 8.14
C ARG A 150 -13.44 12.84 9.10
N LYS A 151 -14.34 11.88 8.88
CA LYS A 151 -15.60 11.75 9.64
C LYS A 151 -15.43 10.92 10.92
N ASP A 152 -14.68 9.83 10.82
CA ASP A 152 -14.68 8.74 11.81
C ASP A 152 -13.27 8.43 12.36
N GLY A 153 -12.21 9.07 11.84
CA GLY A 153 -10.83 8.96 12.33
C GLY A 153 -10.06 7.71 11.86
N LEU A 154 -8.87 7.51 12.43
CA LEU A 154 -7.93 6.42 12.08
C LEU A 154 -8.53 5.01 12.25
N PRO A 155 -9.25 4.67 13.33
CA PRO A 155 -9.79 3.31 13.48
C PRO A 155 -10.75 2.90 12.37
N ALA A 156 -11.54 3.85 11.87
CA ALA A 156 -12.45 3.60 10.75
C ALA A 156 -11.70 3.45 9.42
N LEU A 157 -10.62 4.22 9.23
CA LEU A 157 -9.73 4.10 8.08
C LEU A 157 -9.06 2.71 8.03
N TRP A 158 -8.52 2.23 9.15
CA TRP A 158 -7.87 0.92 9.24
C TRP A 158 -8.84 -0.22 8.96
N LYS A 159 -10.03 -0.18 9.58
CA LYS A 159 -11.09 -1.16 9.31
C LYS A 159 -11.51 -1.17 7.84
N LEU A 160 -11.63 0.00 7.21
CA LEU A 160 -11.91 0.09 5.78
C LEU A 160 -10.79 -0.54 4.97
N ALA A 161 -9.52 -0.23 5.28
CA ALA A 161 -8.37 -0.76 4.57
C ALA A 161 -8.32 -2.29 4.61
N GLU A 162 -8.55 -2.91 5.77
CA GLU A 162 -8.64 -4.37 5.92
C GLU A 162 -9.77 -4.99 5.09
N VAL A 163 -10.96 -4.38 5.10
CA VAL A 163 -12.11 -4.85 4.31
C VAL A 163 -11.77 -4.83 2.82
N ARG A 164 -11.21 -3.72 2.33
CA ARG A 164 -10.83 -3.58 0.92
C ARG A 164 -9.66 -4.48 0.55
N SER A 165 -8.72 -4.75 1.47
CA SER A 165 -7.61 -5.68 1.28
C SER A 165 -8.10 -7.09 0.89
N LYS A 166 -9.18 -7.56 1.50
CA LYS A 166 -9.81 -8.84 1.15
C LYS A 166 -10.34 -8.87 -0.29
N GLN A 167 -10.84 -7.74 -0.81
CA GLN A 167 -11.34 -7.65 -2.18
C GLN A 167 -10.20 -7.65 -3.20
N TYR A 168 -9.09 -6.97 -2.90
CA TYR A 168 -7.86 -7.06 -3.68
C TYR A 168 -7.28 -8.48 -3.70
N ARG A 169 -7.26 -9.14 -2.54
CA ARG A 169 -6.84 -10.55 -2.42
C ARG A 169 -7.65 -11.45 -3.35
N GLN A 170 -8.96 -11.35 -3.32
CA GLN A 170 -9.85 -12.13 -4.20
C GLN A 170 -9.59 -11.86 -5.69
N ALA A 171 -9.33 -10.61 -6.06
CA ALA A 171 -8.97 -10.27 -7.44
C ALA A 171 -7.64 -10.93 -7.86
N ALA A 172 -6.65 -10.98 -6.97
CA ALA A 172 -5.38 -11.65 -7.23
C ALA A 172 -5.52 -13.17 -7.31
N GLU A 173 -6.32 -13.79 -6.44
CA GLU A 173 -6.64 -15.22 -6.49
C GLU A 173 -7.26 -15.62 -7.83
N GLN A 174 -8.16 -14.79 -8.37
CA GLN A 174 -8.75 -15.00 -9.70
C GLN A 174 -7.75 -14.82 -10.84
N LEU A 175 -6.75 -13.96 -10.67
CA LEU A 175 -5.72 -13.71 -11.68
C LEU A 175 -4.75 -14.88 -11.81
N ILE A 176 -4.42 -15.56 -10.70
CA ILE A 176 -3.48 -16.69 -10.69
C ILE A 176 -4.15 -18.07 -10.76
N GLY A 177 -5.49 -18.10 -10.80
CA GLY A 177 -6.34 -19.30 -10.85
C GLY A 177 -6.21 -20.10 -12.13
#